data_AF-A0ABD0N8H6-F1
#
_entry.id   AF-A0ABD0N8H6-F1
#
_cell.length_a   1.000
_cell.length_b   1.000
_cell.length_c   1.000
_cell.angle_alpha   90.00
_cell.angle_beta   90.00
_cell.angle_gamma   90.00
#
_symmetry.space_group_name_H-M   'P 1'
#
loop_
_entity.id
_entity.type
_entity.pdbx_description
1 polymer ?
#
loop_
_entity_poly.entity_id
_entity_poly.type
_entity_poly.pdbx_seq_one_letter_code
_entity_poly.pdbx_strand_id
1 'polypeptide(L)'
;MKSFEKLVLAYLKDITGPLLDPLQLAYRANRSMDNAVNMGLHFILQHLDESGTYVRIMFVNFSSTFNTIIPTLPQTKLTQFSVLISICQWIT
;
A
#
# COMPACT_ATOMS: atom_id res chain seq x y z
N MET A 1 17.26 -12.62 13.01
CA MET A 1 16.08 -12.78 12.12
C MET A 1 15.82 -11.58 11.23
N LYS A 2 15.90 -10.34 11.76
CA LYS A 2 15.71 -9.09 10.98
C LYS A 2 16.53 -8.95 9.68
N SER A 3 17.70 -9.58 9.56
CA SER A 3 18.50 -9.53 8.33
C SER A 3 17.85 -10.32 7.18
N PHE A 4 17.27 -11.48 7.46
CA PHE A 4 16.58 -12.27 6.45
C PHE A 4 15.24 -11.63 6.05
N GLU A 5 14.51 -11.06 7.02
CA GLU A 5 13.33 -10.22 6.74
C GLU A 5 13.65 -9.08 5.77
N LYS A 6 14.79 -8.39 5.94
CA LYS A 6 15.23 -7.33 5.01
C LYS A 6 15.51 -7.86 3.60
N LEU A 7 16.11 -9.06 3.50
CA LEU A 7 16.38 -9.70 2.21
C LEU A 7 15.08 -10.07 1.50
N VAL A 8 14.16 -10.74 2.22
CA VAL A 8 12.84 -11.11 1.69
C VAL A 8 12.03 -9.87 1.32
N LEU A 9 12.09 -8.81 2.12
CA LEU A 9 11.44 -7.53 1.81
C LEU A 9 11.96 -6.91 0.51
N ALA A 10 13.28 -6.94 0.27
CA ALA A 10 13.86 -6.43 -0.97
C ALA A 10 13.37 -7.21 -2.19
N TYR A 11 13.36 -8.54 -2.09
CA TYR A 11 12.82 -9.44 -3.12
C TYR A 11 11.33 -9.19 -3.40
N LEU A 12 10.50 -9.05 -2.36
CA LEU A 12 9.07 -8.76 -2.50
C LEU A 12 8.82 -7.38 -3.11
N LYS A 13 9.67 -6.37 -2.80
CA LYS A 13 9.55 -5.03 -3.38
C LYS A 13 9.81 -5.00 -4.88
N ASP A 14 10.71 -5.83 -5.37
CA ASP A 14 10.99 -5.95 -6.81
C ASP A 14 9.77 -6.49 -7.57
N ILE A 15 9.12 -7.52 -7.02
CA ILE A 15 7.92 -8.12 -7.59
C ILE A 15 6.71 -7.18 -7.50
N THR A 16 6.47 -6.61 -6.32
CA THR A 16 5.25 -5.84 -6.04
C THR A 16 5.34 -4.40 -6.51
N GLY A 17 6.54 -3.85 -6.68
CA GLY A 17 6.78 -2.44 -7.02
C GLY A 17 5.96 -1.94 -8.22
N PRO A 18 5.96 -2.65 -9.37
CA PRO A 18 5.14 -2.29 -10.54
C PRO A 18 3.63 -2.42 -10.32
N LEU A 19 3.20 -3.18 -9.32
CA LEU A 19 1.80 -3.49 -9.02
C LEU A 19 1.18 -2.57 -7.95
N LEU A 20 2.00 -1.72 -7.32
CA LEU A 20 1.53 -0.79 -6.30
C LEU A 20 0.66 0.32 -6.89
N ASP A 21 -0.41 0.66 -6.19
CA ASP A 21 -1.26 1.81 -6.53
C ASP A 21 -0.40 3.09 -6.58
N PRO A 22 -0.48 3.89 -7.66
CA PRO A 22 0.21 5.19 -7.76
C PRO A 22 -0.11 6.14 -6.60
N LEU A 23 -1.32 6.06 -6.04
CA LEU A 23 -1.80 6.87 -4.92
C LEU A 23 -1.48 6.26 -3.55
N GLN A 24 -0.88 5.06 -3.49
CA GLN A 24 -0.34 4.52 -2.25
C GLN A 24 0.94 5.27 -1.87
N LEU A 25 0.87 6.04 -0.77
CA LEU A 25 1.99 6.85 -0.27
C LEU A 25 2.65 6.26 0.98
N ALA A 26 1.91 5.49 1.77
CA ALA A 26 2.45 4.82 2.95
C ALA A 26 3.40 3.66 2.56
N TYR A 27 4.42 3.43 3.40
CA TYR A 27 5.39 2.33 3.28
C TYR A 27 6.19 2.29 1.95
N ARG A 28 6.31 3.43 1.25
CA ARG A 28 7.14 3.58 0.04
C ARG A 28 8.36 4.46 0.31
N ALA A 29 9.45 4.16 -0.38
CA ALA A 29 10.63 5.03 -0.37
C ALA A 29 10.28 6.38 -1.02
N ASN A 30 10.86 7.46 -0.51
CA ASN A 30 10.68 8.83 -1.03
C ASN A 30 9.22 9.33 -1.03
N ARG A 31 8.35 8.76 -0.19
CA ARG A 31 6.98 9.23 0.05
C ARG A 31 6.80 9.56 1.53
N SER A 32 6.29 10.76 1.81
CA SER A 32 6.00 11.23 3.17
C SER A 32 4.49 11.41 3.37
N MET A 33 4.09 11.64 4.63
CA MET A 33 2.74 12.07 4.96
C MET A 33 2.40 13.40 4.27
N ASP A 34 3.33 14.35 4.21
CA ASP A 34 3.12 15.66 3.57
C ASP A 34 2.79 15.52 2.09
N ASN A 35 3.41 14.56 1.40
CA ASN A 35 3.07 14.26 0.00
C ASN A 35 1.60 13.84 -0.14
N ALA A 36 1.03 13.14 0.85
CA ALA A 36 -0.37 12.72 0.84
C ALA A 36 -1.32 13.89 1.06
N VAL A 37 -1.01 14.75 2.05
CA VAL A 37 -1.80 15.94 2.34
C VAL A 37 -1.77 16.91 1.15
N ASN A 38 -0.59 17.18 0.61
CA ASN A 38 -0.43 18.10 -0.52
C ASN A 38 -1.11 17.57 -1.79
N MET A 39 -1.00 16.27 -2.08
CA MET A 39 -1.68 15.64 -3.21
C MET A 39 -3.20 15.72 -3.07
N GLY A 40 -3.73 15.38 -1.90
CA GLY A 40 -5.17 15.47 -1.63
C GLY A 40 -5.68 16.91 -1.78
N LEU A 41 -4.97 17.89 -1.18
CA LEU A 41 -5.32 19.30 -1.29
C LEU A 41 -5.29 19.79 -2.73
N HIS A 42 -4.25 19.42 -3.50
CA HIS A 42 -4.14 19.80 -4.90
C HIS A 42 -5.34 19.30 -5.72
N PHE A 43 -5.73 18.03 -5.58
CA PHE A 43 -6.89 17.49 -6.29
C PHE A 43 -8.21 18.15 -5.88
N ILE A 44 -8.37 18.46 -4.60
CA ILE A 44 -9.56 19.17 -4.09
C ILE A 44 -9.66 20.56 -4.72
N LEU A 45 -8.58 21.34 -4.68
CA LEU A 45 -8.58 22.70 -5.22
C LEU A 45 -8.79 22.70 -6.73
N GLN A 46 -8.09 21.81 -7.45
CA GLN A 46 -8.25 21.66 -8.89
C GLN A 46 -9.70 21.33 -9.29
N HIS A 47 -10.41 20.51 -8.50
CA HIS A 47 -11.81 20.21 -8.76
C HIS A 47 -12.74 21.41 -8.48
N LEU A 48 -12.44 22.18 -7.43
CA LEU A 48 -13.24 23.34 -7.01
C LEU A 48 -13.04 24.59 -7.88
N ASP A 49 -12.03 24.60 -8.75
CA ASP A 49 -11.83 25.69 -9.74
C ASP A 49 -12.98 25.74 -10.78
N GLU A 50 -13.74 24.65 -10.94
CA GLU A 50 -14.92 24.59 -11.81
C GLU A 50 -16.18 25.04 -11.07
N SER A 51 -16.96 25.94 -11.68
CA SER A 51 -18.19 26.46 -11.07
C SER A 51 -19.25 25.38 -10.88
N GLY A 52 -19.88 25.35 -9.70
CA GLY A 52 -20.97 24.42 -9.39
C GLY A 52 -20.51 23.04 -8.92
N THR A 53 -19.22 22.86 -8.67
CA THR A 53 -18.65 21.63 -8.09
C THR A 53 -18.63 21.67 -6.56
N TYR A 54 -18.52 20.51 -5.93
CA TYR A 54 -18.31 20.38 -4.49
C TYR A 54 -17.54 19.08 -4.20
N VAL A 55 -16.83 19.04 -3.08
CA VAL A 55 -16.05 17.87 -2.65
C VAL A 55 -16.70 17.22 -1.43
N ARG A 56 -16.75 15.89 -1.42
CA ARG A 56 -17.01 15.07 -0.22
C ARG A 56 -15.86 14.11 -0.01
N ILE A 57 -15.34 14.06 1.22
CA ILE A 57 -14.23 13.18 1.59
C ILE A 57 -14.77 12.09 2.51
N MET A 58 -14.51 10.83 2.16
CA MET A 58 -14.83 9.68 3.00
C MET A 58 -13.57 9.18 3.69
N PHE A 59 -13.59 9.12 5.01
CA PHE A 59 -12.52 8.53 5.81
C PHE A 59 -12.89 7.10 6.19
N VAL A 60 -12.09 6.14 5.73
CA VAL A 60 -12.23 4.72 6.08
C VAL A 60 -10.95 4.27 6.76
N ASN A 61 -11.08 3.62 7.90
CA ASN A 61 -9.95 3.03 8.61
C ASN A 61 -10.32 1.63 9.10
N PHE A 62 -9.32 0.76 9.19
CA PHE A 62 -9.45 -0.59 9.73
C PHE A 62 -8.99 -0.61 11.19
N SER A 63 -9.74 -1.28 12.05
CA SER A 63 -9.28 -1.54 13.43
C SER A 63 -8.14 -2.56 13.40
N SER A 64 -7.01 -2.17 13.97
CA SER A 64 -5.86 -3.06 14.24
C SER A 64 -5.50 -4.00 13.07
N THR A 65 -5.19 -3.42 11.90
CA THR A 65 -4.98 -4.13 10.63
C THR A 65 -4.18 -5.42 10.74
N PHE A 66 -3.01 -5.40 11.37
CA PHE A 66 -2.15 -6.59 11.45
C PHE A 66 -2.70 -7.72 12.32
N ASN A 67 -3.50 -7.39 13.34
CA ASN A 67 -4.11 -8.40 14.21
C ASN A 67 -5.39 -9.00 13.61
N THR A 68 -5.97 -8.35 12.59
CA THR A 68 -7.22 -8.76 11.93
C THR A 68 -7.00 -9.34 10.53
N ILE A 69 -5.75 -9.41 10.05
CA ILE A 69 -5.40 -10.06 8.78
C ILE A 69 -5.72 -11.55 8.86
N ILE A 70 -6.48 -12.05 7.87
CA ILE A 70 -6.73 -13.48 7.67
C ILE A 70 -5.50 -14.06 6.93
N PRO A 71 -4.71 -14.97 7.53
CA PRO A 71 -3.41 -15.40 6.97
C PRO A 71 -3.48 -16.04 5.58
N THR A 72 -4.60 -16.68 5.25
CA THR A 72 -4.79 -17.33 3.94
C THR A 72 -4.87 -16.32 2.80
N LEU A 73 -5.35 -15.09 3.04
CA LEU A 73 -5.52 -14.09 1.99
C LEU A 73 -4.17 -13.54 1.46
N PRO A 74 -3.23 -13.08 2.32
CA PRO A 74 -1.88 -12.73 1.86
C PRO A 74 -1.17 -13.88 1.16
N GLN A 75 -1.29 -15.12 1.67
CA GLN A 75 -0.65 -16.29 1.07
C GLN A 75 -1.14 -16.53 -0.37
N THR A 76 -2.45 -16.45 -0.61
CA THR A 76 -3.02 -16.55 -1.96
C THR A 76 -2.52 -15.42 -2.85
N LYS A 77 -2.51 -14.17 -2.35
CA LYS A 77 -2.01 -13.02 -3.12
C LYS A 77 -0.53 -13.13 -3.49
N LEU A 78 0.33 -13.54 -2.55
CA LEU A 78 1.75 -13.74 -2.81
C LEU A 78 1.99 -14.82 -3.88
N THR A 79 1.21 -15.91 -3.80
CA THR A 79 1.25 -16.98 -4.81
C THR A 79 0.83 -16.47 -6.20
N GLN A 80 -0.20 -15.62 -6.28
CA GLN A 80 -0.62 -14.97 -7.53
C GLN A 80 0.46 -14.04 -8.11
N PHE A 81 1.27 -13.41 -7.25
CA PHE A 81 2.42 -12.60 -7.67
C PHE A 81 3.66 -13.43 -8.01
N SER A 82 3.53 -14.76 -8.14
CA SER A 82 4.64 -15.67 -8.48
C SER A 82 5.79 -15.65 -7.46
N VAL A 83 5.48 -15.33 -6.20
CA VAL A 83 6.44 -15.49 -5.09
C VAL A 83 6.68 -16.97 -4.86
N LEU A 84 7.93 -17.37 -4.63
CA LEU A 84 8.29 -18.76 -4.37
C LEU A 84 7.49 -19.34 -3.19
N ILE A 85 6.95 -20.54 -3.36
CA ILE A 85 6.12 -21.23 -2.35
C ILE A 85 6.85 -21.34 -1.00
N SER A 86 8.15 -21.61 -1.02
CA SER A 86 8.97 -21.68 0.20
C SER A 86 9.04 -20.35 0.96
N ILE A 87 9.05 -19.22 0.26
CA ILE A 87 9.02 -17.89 0.86
C ILE A 87 7.60 -17.58 1.38
N CYS A 88 6.56 -17.92 0.63
CA CYS A 88 5.18 -17.80 1.09
C CYS A 88 4.94 -18.58 2.41
N GLN A 89 5.43 -19.82 2.49
CA GLN A 89 5.34 -20.65 3.69
C GLN A 89 6.18 -20.12 4.86
N TRP A 90 7.25 -19.36 4.60
CA TRP A 90 8.06 -18.76 5.66
C TRP A 90 7.43 -17.49 6.25
N ILE A 91 6.68 -16.73 5.43
CA ILE A 91 6.01 -15.48 5.85
C ILE A 91 4.75 -15.76 6.70
N THR A 92 4.08 -16.89 6.44
CA THR A 92 2.74 -17.22 6.98
C THR A 92 2.85 -18.21 8.13
#